data_AF-A0A2X2JCP3-F1
#
_entry.id   AF-A0A2X2JCP3-F1
#
_cell.length_a   1.000
_cell.length_b   1.000
_cell.length_c   1.000
_cell.angle_alpha   90.00
_cell.angle_beta   90.00
_cell.angle_gamma   90.00
#
_symmetry.space_group_name_H-M   'P 1'
#
loop_
_entity.id
_entity.type
_entity.pdbx_description
1 polymer ?
#
loop_
_entity_poly.entity_id
_entity_poly.type
_entity_poly.pdbx_seq_one_letter_code
_entity_poly.pdbx_strand_id
1 'polypeptide(L)'
;MVESVVALGLSTDAFYKISDQAEDPKPNPNKNPIINLPDNYTRSTIIDLIQKNMWTDGKFEFRFDFLINNKEGIGATYQYFLPLAPKDLFRVQYNYTTRTTNGKNPQLLIVYTSVESAPGDRRTMVNLNIPIINWNIKSNAPIWKISLAEVDTQEEILKKRPVTNEFATNFGTNFSIFKIGFNFGHSNKETFSREISTRRTLGEDNLGSFLVNFGDPILKTTKDRFGADTYVLNSYSNAYFTISVMPVKTF
;
A
#
# COMPACT_ATOMS: atom_id res chain seq x y z
N MET A 1 -5.81 21.64 -0.83
CA MET A 1 -6.04 20.19 -0.67
C MET A 1 -4.71 19.52 -0.93
N VAL A 2 -4.37 18.53 -0.12
CA VAL A 2 -3.13 17.78 -0.24
C VAL A 2 -3.45 16.47 -0.96
N GLU A 3 -2.71 16.16 -2.01
CA GLU A 3 -2.78 14.85 -2.64
C GLU A 3 -2.21 13.81 -1.67
N SER A 4 -2.95 12.75 -1.38
CA SER A 4 -2.58 11.78 -0.35
C SER A 4 -2.78 10.35 -0.83
N VAL A 5 -1.91 9.44 -0.38
CA VAL A 5 -2.22 8.00 -0.39
C VAL A 5 -3.20 7.74 0.74
N VAL A 6 -4.39 7.26 0.39
CA VAL A 6 -5.51 7.08 1.34
C VAL A 6 -5.81 5.63 1.64
N ALA A 7 -5.26 4.71 0.86
CA ALA A 7 -5.37 3.29 1.14
C ALA A 7 -4.19 2.51 0.56
N LEU A 8 -3.81 1.44 1.26
CA LEU A 8 -2.82 0.47 0.84
C LEU A 8 -3.39 -0.95 1.01
N GLY A 9 -3.27 -1.77 -0.02
CA GLY A 9 -3.50 -3.22 0.07
C GLY A 9 -2.26 -3.99 -0.41
N LEU A 10 -1.99 -5.13 0.20
CA LEU A 10 -0.93 -6.04 -0.21
C LEU A 10 -1.53 -7.36 -0.70
N SER A 11 -0.85 -8.00 -1.64
CA SER A 11 -1.17 -9.33 -2.15
C SER A 11 -0.54 -10.44 -1.30
N THR A 12 -1.02 -11.66 -1.50
CA THR A 12 -0.40 -12.85 -0.89
C THR A 12 1.04 -13.04 -1.39
N ASP A 13 1.32 -12.70 -2.64
CA ASP A 13 2.68 -12.76 -3.20
C ASP A 13 3.60 -11.73 -2.53
N ALA A 14 3.07 -10.56 -2.15
CA ALA A 14 3.82 -9.58 -1.37
C ALA A 14 4.12 -10.12 0.03
N PHE A 15 3.16 -10.78 0.68
CA PHE A 15 3.39 -11.42 1.98
C PHE A 15 4.56 -12.40 1.91
N TYR A 16 4.57 -13.32 0.94
CA TYR A 16 5.66 -14.30 0.83
C TYR A 16 7.02 -13.67 0.52
N LYS A 17 7.01 -12.50 -0.11
CA LYS A 17 8.22 -11.74 -0.38
C LYS A 17 8.77 -11.12 0.90
N ILE A 18 7.95 -10.32 1.60
CA ILE A 18 8.37 -9.49 2.76
C ILE A 18 8.46 -10.23 4.09
N SER A 19 8.25 -11.55 4.09
CA SER A 19 8.29 -12.37 5.31
C SER A 19 9.37 -13.43 5.21
N ASP A 20 10.46 -13.10 4.52
CA ASP A 20 11.55 -14.00 4.21
C ASP A 20 12.65 -14.01 5.29
N GLN A 21 12.70 -13.01 6.16
CA GLN A 21 13.68 -12.86 7.24
C GLN A 21 13.18 -13.43 8.56
N ALA A 22 14.09 -13.67 9.52
CA ALA A 22 13.75 -14.33 10.78
C ALA A 22 12.92 -13.42 11.70
N GLU A 23 13.20 -12.11 11.69
CA GLU A 23 12.53 -11.10 12.49
C GLU A 23 11.14 -10.71 11.95
N ASP A 24 10.83 -11.03 10.70
CA ASP A 24 9.58 -10.62 10.07
C ASP A 24 8.34 -11.22 10.74
N PRO A 25 7.23 -10.46 10.79
CA PRO A 25 5.95 -10.99 11.22
C PRO A 25 5.50 -12.19 10.38
N LYS A 26 5.27 -13.34 11.03
CA LYS A 26 4.84 -14.59 10.40
C LYS A 26 3.57 -15.12 11.04
N PRO A 27 2.78 -15.96 10.34
CA PRO A 27 1.68 -16.68 10.96
C PRO A 27 2.21 -17.53 12.12
N ASN A 28 1.44 -17.60 13.21
CA ASN A 28 1.84 -18.34 14.39
C ASN A 28 2.26 -19.78 14.01
N PRO A 29 3.46 -20.25 14.42
CA PRO A 29 3.93 -21.58 14.11
C PRO A 29 3.04 -22.66 14.73
N ASN A 30 2.41 -22.39 15.87
CA ASN A 30 1.36 -23.26 16.40
C ASN A 30 0.07 -23.05 15.60
N LYS A 31 -0.20 -23.96 14.66
CA LYS A 31 -1.42 -23.94 13.84
C LYS A 31 -2.69 -24.34 14.59
N ASN A 32 -2.56 -24.97 15.75
CA ASN A 32 -3.68 -25.49 16.53
C ASN A 32 -3.64 -25.03 18.01
N PRO A 33 -3.59 -23.72 18.30
CA PRO A 33 -3.49 -23.26 19.67
C PRO A 33 -4.77 -23.56 20.45
N ILE A 34 -4.58 -23.97 21.71
CA ILE A 34 -5.65 -24.16 22.69
C ILE A 34 -5.50 -23.08 23.74
N ILE A 35 -6.52 -22.24 23.89
CA ILE A 35 -6.50 -21.08 24.77
C ILE A 35 -7.64 -21.22 25.79
N ASN A 36 -7.34 -21.02 27.07
CA ASN A 36 -8.37 -20.95 28.09
C ASN A 36 -9.17 -19.65 27.91
N LEU A 37 -10.49 -19.76 27.80
CA LEU A 37 -11.36 -18.61 27.72
C LEU A 37 -11.57 -18.02 29.12
N PRO A 38 -11.65 -16.69 29.24
CA PRO A 38 -12.05 -16.05 30.48
C PRO A 38 -13.52 -16.36 30.80
N ASP A 39 -13.88 -16.18 32.07
CA ASP A 39 -15.28 -16.25 32.48
C ASP A 39 -16.11 -15.18 31.75
N ASN A 40 -17.36 -15.52 31.40
CA ASN A 40 -18.28 -14.65 30.65
C ASN A 40 -17.75 -14.17 29.28
N TYR A 41 -16.94 -15.00 28.59
CA TYR A 41 -16.45 -14.67 27.25
C TYR A 41 -17.59 -14.34 26.28
N THR A 42 -17.33 -13.38 25.39
CA THR A 42 -18.25 -13.02 24.31
C THR A 42 -17.69 -13.43 22.96
N ARG A 43 -18.49 -13.28 21.90
CA ARG A 43 -17.98 -13.43 20.53
C ARG A 43 -16.81 -12.47 20.24
N SER A 44 -16.86 -11.22 20.75
CA SER A 44 -15.75 -10.27 20.58
C SER A 44 -14.47 -10.80 21.21
N THR A 45 -14.57 -11.30 22.45
CA THR A 45 -13.44 -11.88 23.18
C THR A 45 -12.78 -13.03 22.40
N ILE A 46 -13.58 -13.89 21.76
CA ILE A 46 -13.06 -14.98 20.92
C ILE A 46 -12.30 -14.41 19.72
N ILE A 47 -12.88 -13.45 18.99
CA ILE A 47 -12.26 -12.86 17.80
C ILE A 47 -10.94 -12.17 18.16
N ASP A 48 -10.91 -11.42 19.27
CA ASP A 48 -9.71 -10.74 19.75
C ASP A 48 -8.60 -11.74 20.11
N LEU A 49 -8.95 -12.84 20.79
CA LEU A 49 -8.00 -13.91 21.11
C LEU A 49 -7.46 -14.61 19.86
N ILE A 50 -8.31 -14.86 18.86
CA ILE A 50 -7.89 -15.43 17.58
C ILE A 50 -6.90 -14.47 16.90
N GLN A 51 -7.28 -13.20 16.72
CA GLN A 51 -6.41 -12.22 16.06
C GLN A 51 -5.08 -12.02 16.79
N LYS A 52 -5.08 -12.00 18.13
CA LYS A 52 -3.86 -11.88 18.93
C LYS A 52 -2.91 -13.06 18.77
N ASN A 53 -3.43 -14.27 18.61
CA ASN A 53 -2.62 -15.49 18.51
C ASN A 53 -2.35 -15.91 17.06
N MET A 54 -2.75 -15.09 16.10
CA MET A 54 -2.66 -15.42 14.67
C MET A 54 -1.26 -15.19 14.09
N TRP A 55 -0.52 -14.24 14.66
CA TRP A 55 0.78 -13.77 14.16
C TRP A 55 1.84 -13.88 15.25
N THR A 56 3.11 -13.97 14.85
CA THR A 56 4.24 -13.63 15.71
C THR A 56 4.23 -12.13 16.00
N ASP A 57 4.95 -11.72 17.04
CA ASP A 57 5.14 -10.30 17.33
C ASP A 57 5.92 -9.60 16.20
N GLY A 58 5.76 -8.28 16.10
CA GLY A 58 6.46 -7.45 15.11
C GLY A 58 5.51 -6.63 14.22
N LYS A 59 6.12 -5.84 13.32
CA LYS A 59 5.45 -5.06 12.28
C LYS A 59 6.31 -5.09 11.03
N PHE A 60 5.65 -4.93 9.87
CA PHE A 60 6.35 -4.61 8.63
C PHE A 60 6.58 -3.11 8.58
N GLU A 61 7.78 -2.69 8.18
CA GLU A 61 8.15 -1.29 8.05
C GLU A 61 8.17 -0.93 6.57
N PHE A 62 7.23 -0.10 6.13
CA PHE A 62 7.14 0.28 4.72
C PHE A 62 7.78 1.63 4.45
N ARG A 63 8.53 1.73 3.36
CA ARG A 63 8.99 3.00 2.79
C ARG A 63 8.25 3.30 1.49
N PHE A 64 7.51 4.41 1.48
CA PHE A 64 7.03 5.03 0.25
C PHE A 64 8.07 5.99 -0.29
N ASP A 65 8.38 5.87 -1.58
CA ASP A 65 9.22 6.79 -2.33
C ASP A 65 8.36 7.55 -3.34
N PHE A 66 8.13 8.84 -3.09
CA PHE A 66 7.38 9.74 -3.96
C PHE A 66 8.33 10.57 -4.81
N LEU A 67 8.37 10.28 -6.09
CA LEU A 67 9.11 11.05 -7.07
C LEU A 67 8.15 12.00 -7.80
N ILE A 68 8.31 13.29 -7.50
CA ILE A 68 7.49 14.37 -8.06
C ILE A 68 8.43 15.34 -8.76
N ASN A 69 8.18 15.59 -10.04
CA ASN A 69 8.99 16.55 -10.80
C ASN A 69 8.39 17.96 -10.64
N ASN A 70 9.24 18.94 -10.28
CA ASN A 70 8.86 20.36 -10.14
C ASN A 70 9.84 21.26 -10.93
N LYS A 71 9.31 22.28 -11.62
CA LYS A 71 10.07 23.31 -12.35
C LYS A 71 11.08 24.07 -11.47
N GLU A 72 10.73 24.38 -10.21
CA GLU A 72 11.58 25.20 -9.32
C GLU A 72 12.77 24.44 -8.68
N GLY A 73 12.89 23.13 -8.91
CA GLY A 73 13.88 22.28 -8.20
C GLY A 73 13.36 21.97 -6.78
N ILE A 74 13.17 20.71 -6.39
CA ILE A 74 14.12 19.61 -6.37
C ILE A 74 13.42 18.37 -6.97
N GLY A 75 14.16 17.53 -7.71
CA GLY A 75 13.75 16.14 -8.01
C GLY A 75 13.89 15.25 -6.79
N ALA A 76 13.39 15.72 -5.64
CA ALA A 76 13.54 15.06 -4.36
C ALA A 76 12.58 13.88 -4.33
N THR A 77 13.13 12.69 -4.13
CA THR A 77 12.34 11.58 -3.62
C THR A 77 11.92 11.96 -2.21
N TYR A 78 10.63 12.27 -2.01
CA TYR A 78 10.07 12.38 -0.68
C TYR A 78 9.85 10.96 -0.15
N GLN A 79 10.39 10.65 1.03
CA GLN A 79 10.26 9.34 1.64
C GLN A 79 9.32 9.40 2.83
N TYR A 80 8.42 8.42 2.94
CA TYR A 80 7.54 8.27 4.09
C TYR A 80 7.66 6.85 4.63
N PHE A 81 7.91 6.72 5.93
CA PHE A 81 8.03 5.43 6.62
C PHE A 81 6.76 5.14 7.41
N LEU A 82 6.26 3.91 7.30
CA LEU A 82 5.00 3.50 7.89
C LEU A 82 5.10 2.07 8.48
N PRO A 83 5.12 1.93 9.82
CA PRO A 83 4.97 0.65 10.49
C PRO A 83 3.53 0.13 10.41
N LEU A 84 3.31 -1.09 9.94
CA LEU A 84 1.99 -1.73 9.90
C LEU A 84 1.99 -3.12 10.51
N ALA A 85 0.96 -3.42 11.29
CA ALA A 85 0.79 -4.75 11.86
C ALA A 85 0.29 -5.74 10.77
N PRO A 86 0.74 -7.00 10.78
CA PRO A 86 0.35 -7.98 9.77
C PRO A 86 -1.18 -8.21 9.73
N LYS A 87 -1.85 -8.11 10.88
CA LYS A 87 -3.31 -8.25 11.00
C LYS A 87 -4.11 -7.17 10.26
N ASP A 88 -3.50 -6.01 10.00
CA ASP A 88 -4.15 -4.90 9.29
C ASP A 88 -4.03 -5.10 7.77
N LEU A 89 -2.98 -5.80 7.34
CA LEU A 89 -2.62 -6.02 5.93
C LEU A 89 -3.16 -7.34 5.36
N PHE A 90 -3.17 -8.39 6.17
CA PHE A 90 -3.40 -9.76 5.73
C PHE A 90 -4.48 -10.43 6.57
N ARG A 91 -5.17 -11.39 5.96
CA ARG A 91 -6.11 -12.27 6.65
C ARG A 91 -5.49 -13.64 6.76
N VAL A 92 -5.65 -14.28 7.91
CA VAL A 92 -5.38 -15.72 8.04
C VAL A 92 -6.71 -16.43 8.14
N GLN A 93 -6.92 -17.43 7.29
CA GLN A 93 -8.09 -18.28 7.37
C GLN A 93 -8.01 -19.16 8.63
N TYR A 94 -9.10 -19.16 9.40
CA TYR A 94 -9.19 -19.95 10.62
C TYR A 94 -10.57 -20.60 10.78
N ASN A 95 -10.57 -21.73 11.46
CA ASN A 95 -11.75 -22.31 12.09
C ASN A 95 -11.56 -22.31 13.60
N TYR A 96 -12.63 -22.26 14.38
CA TYR A 96 -12.53 -22.42 15.83
C TYR A 96 -13.70 -23.18 16.40
N THR A 97 -13.46 -23.85 17.53
CA THR A 97 -14.49 -24.47 18.36
C THR A 97 -14.27 -24.13 19.82
N THR A 98 -15.35 -23.98 20.56
CA THR A 98 -15.28 -23.90 22.02
C THR A 98 -15.64 -25.26 22.61
N ARG A 99 -14.85 -25.74 23.57
CA ARG A 99 -15.07 -27.01 24.25
C ARG A 99 -15.02 -26.79 25.76
N THR A 100 -15.98 -27.35 26.48
CA THR A 100 -15.96 -27.41 27.94
C THR A 100 -15.72 -28.85 28.34
N THR A 101 -14.66 -29.11 29.11
CA THR A 101 -14.40 -30.44 29.68
C THR A 101 -14.74 -30.39 31.16
N ASN A 102 -15.59 -31.31 31.63
CA ASN A 102 -16.07 -31.49 33.01
C ASN A 102 -15.35 -30.65 34.08
N GLY A 103 -15.97 -29.53 34.49
CA GLY A 103 -15.51 -28.68 35.60
C GLY A 103 -14.33 -27.75 35.30
N LYS A 104 -13.81 -27.72 34.07
CA LYS A 104 -12.76 -26.80 33.64
C LYS A 104 -13.35 -25.60 32.89
N ASN A 105 -12.62 -24.48 32.93
CA ASN A 105 -12.94 -23.31 32.13
C ASN A 105 -13.05 -23.67 30.64
N PRO A 106 -13.99 -23.05 29.91
CA PRO A 106 -14.16 -23.32 28.49
C PRO A 106 -12.85 -23.02 27.74
N GLN A 107 -12.52 -23.87 26.77
CA GLN A 107 -11.31 -23.75 25.97
C GLN A 107 -11.67 -23.42 24.53
N LEU A 108 -10.87 -22.56 23.91
CA LEU A 108 -10.92 -22.21 22.50
C LEU A 108 -9.84 -23.00 21.77
N LEU A 109 -10.26 -23.90 20.87
CA LEU A 109 -9.39 -24.53 19.89
C LEU A 109 -9.49 -23.74 18.59
N ILE A 110 -8.37 -23.25 18.09
CA ILE A 110 -8.26 -22.55 16.81
C ILE A 110 -7.50 -23.43 15.85
N VAL A 111 -7.85 -23.40 14.56
CA VAL A 111 -7.14 -24.06 13.48
C VAL A 111 -6.83 -23.02 12.40
N TYR A 112 -5.57 -22.60 12.29
CA TYR A 112 -5.10 -21.71 11.23
C TYR A 112 -4.70 -22.50 9.99
N THR A 113 -5.06 -22.00 8.80
CA THR A 113 -4.86 -22.72 7.54
C THR A 113 -3.91 -21.97 6.60
N SER A 114 -4.38 -20.91 5.95
CA SER A 114 -3.60 -20.12 4.97
C SER A 114 -3.63 -18.63 5.26
N VAL A 115 -2.61 -17.91 4.79
CA VAL A 115 -2.63 -16.45 4.67
C VAL A 115 -3.26 -16.11 3.32
N GLU A 116 -4.20 -15.18 3.32
CA GLU A 116 -4.84 -14.68 2.12
C GLU A 116 -4.88 -13.16 2.12
N SER A 117 -4.46 -12.61 0.98
CA SER A 117 -4.87 -11.29 0.51
C SER A 117 -4.83 -11.26 -1.02
N ALA A 118 -5.84 -10.66 -1.64
CA ALA A 118 -5.81 -10.39 -3.06
C ALA A 118 -5.52 -8.89 -3.27
N PRO A 119 -4.60 -8.51 -4.18
CA PRO A 119 -4.45 -7.11 -4.56
C PRO A 119 -5.78 -6.61 -5.14
N GLY A 120 -6.38 -5.62 -4.48
CA GLY A 120 -7.70 -5.10 -4.80
C GLY A 120 -8.89 -5.71 -4.02
N ASP A 121 -8.68 -6.67 -3.11
CA ASP A 121 -9.71 -6.97 -2.10
C ASP A 121 -9.81 -5.77 -1.15
N ARG A 122 -10.85 -4.97 -1.34
CA ARG A 122 -11.12 -3.79 -0.49
C ARG A 122 -11.21 -4.12 0.99
N ARG A 123 -11.49 -5.37 1.33
CA ARG A 123 -11.64 -5.83 2.71
C ARG A 123 -10.28 -6.02 3.41
N THR A 124 -9.16 -5.92 2.69
CA THR A 124 -7.78 -5.96 3.20
C THR A 124 -6.99 -4.69 2.88
N MET A 125 -7.68 -3.60 2.51
CA MET A 125 -7.02 -2.31 2.36
C MET A 125 -6.98 -1.58 3.70
N VAL A 126 -5.78 -1.21 4.13
CA VAL A 126 -5.55 -0.34 5.27
C VAL A 126 -5.88 1.09 4.85
N ASN A 127 -6.70 1.78 5.66
CA ASN A 127 -6.96 3.21 5.48
C ASN A 127 -5.73 4.01 5.92
N LEU A 128 -5.26 4.87 5.04
CA LEU A 128 -4.09 5.71 5.24
C LEU A 128 -4.45 7.19 5.07
N ASN A 129 -3.52 8.06 5.43
CA ASN A 129 -3.56 9.48 5.09
C ASN A 129 -2.13 10.00 4.95
N ILE A 130 -1.38 9.46 3.99
CA ILE A 130 0.01 9.85 3.74
C ILE A 130 0.01 11.05 2.79
N PRO A 131 0.40 12.25 3.24
CA PRO A 131 0.46 13.42 2.37
C PRO A 131 1.60 13.27 1.36
N ILE A 132 1.30 13.58 0.09
CA ILE A 132 2.27 13.57 -1.02
C ILE A 132 2.73 15.00 -1.29
N ILE A 133 1.82 15.87 -1.75
CA ILE A 133 2.12 17.26 -2.10
C ILE A 133 0.83 18.10 -2.19
N ASN A 134 0.94 19.41 -1.98
CA ASN A 134 -0.03 20.38 -2.49
C ASN A 134 0.23 20.62 -3.98
N TRP A 135 -0.44 19.87 -4.86
CA TRP A 135 -0.15 19.92 -6.28
C TRP A 135 -0.57 21.26 -6.93
N ASN A 136 0.31 21.80 -7.78
CA ASN A 136 0.08 23.02 -8.55
C ASN A 136 0.49 22.81 -10.01
N ILE A 137 -0.46 22.98 -10.94
CA ILE A 137 -0.28 22.80 -12.39
C ILE A 137 0.85 23.65 -13.00
N LYS A 138 1.18 24.81 -12.39
CA LYS A 138 2.22 25.70 -12.90
C LYS A 138 3.63 25.19 -12.61
N SER A 139 3.79 24.44 -11.53
CA SER A 139 5.09 24.06 -10.99
C SER A 139 5.31 22.54 -11.00
N ASN A 140 4.28 21.72 -10.83
CA ASN A 140 4.38 20.27 -10.71
C ASN A 140 4.01 19.53 -12.00
N ALA A 141 4.75 18.47 -12.29
CA ALA A 141 4.36 17.52 -13.32
C ALA A 141 3.04 16.82 -12.94
N PRO A 142 2.19 16.49 -13.91
CA PRO A 142 0.94 15.77 -13.66
C PRO A 142 1.16 14.29 -13.35
N ILE A 143 2.32 13.73 -13.69
CA ILE A 143 2.66 12.32 -13.46
C ILE A 143 3.67 12.23 -12.31
N TRP A 144 3.36 11.40 -11.33
CA TRP A 144 4.24 11.08 -10.21
C TRP A 144 4.58 9.61 -10.23
N LYS A 145 5.79 9.27 -9.79
CA LYS A 145 6.15 7.88 -9.55
C LYS A 145 6.09 7.59 -8.06
N ILE A 146 5.28 6.62 -7.67
CA ILE A 146 5.15 6.16 -6.29
C ILE A 146 5.73 4.75 -6.22
N SER A 147 6.73 4.54 -5.38
CA SER A 147 7.33 3.22 -5.16
C SER A 147 7.13 2.80 -3.70
N LEU A 148 7.08 1.49 -3.47
CA LEU A 148 6.93 0.90 -2.14
C LEU A 148 8.00 -0.17 -1.92
N ALA A 149 8.61 -0.15 -0.75
CA ALA A 149 9.48 -1.22 -0.27
C ALA A 149 9.14 -1.55 1.18
N GLU A 150 9.38 -2.79 1.57
CA GLU A 150 9.50 -3.19 2.98
C GLU A 150 10.98 -3.07 3.38
N VAL A 151 11.27 -2.60 4.60
CA VAL A 151 12.62 -2.28 5.08
C VAL A 151 12.86 -2.76 6.52
N ASP A 152 13.84 -3.64 6.74
CA ASP A 152 14.07 -4.22 8.08
C ASP A 152 14.83 -3.30 9.05
N THR A 153 15.76 -2.50 8.54
CA THR A 153 16.65 -1.61 9.32
C THR A 153 16.88 -0.27 8.60
N GLN A 154 17.55 0.71 9.22
CA GLN A 154 17.78 2.05 8.65
C GLN A 154 19.18 2.26 8.03
N GLU A 155 19.90 1.19 7.68
CA GLU A 155 21.21 1.34 7.02
C GLU A 155 21.06 1.63 5.52
N GLU A 156 21.46 2.83 5.11
CA GLU A 156 21.11 3.39 3.80
C GLU A 156 22.25 3.37 2.78
N ILE A 157 21.91 3.01 1.56
CA ILE A 157 22.75 3.02 0.35
C ILE A 157 22.19 4.07 -0.62
N LEU A 158 23.02 5.03 -1.04
CA LEU A 158 22.64 6.07 -2.00
C LEU A 158 22.87 5.60 -3.45
N LYS A 159 21.85 5.66 -4.32
CA LYS A 159 21.96 5.37 -5.76
C LYS A 159 21.44 6.54 -6.60
N LYS A 160 22.20 6.98 -7.60
CA LYS A 160 21.83 8.07 -8.53
C LYS A 160 21.43 7.53 -9.90
N ARG A 161 20.35 8.04 -10.51
CA ARG A 161 19.92 7.74 -11.89
C ARG A 161 19.40 8.99 -12.63
N PRO A 162 19.73 9.19 -13.91
CA PRO A 162 19.18 10.29 -14.71
C PRO A 162 17.74 10.00 -15.18
N VAL A 163 16.87 11.02 -15.19
CA VAL A 163 15.50 10.98 -15.75
C VAL A 163 15.22 12.26 -16.56
N THR A 164 14.55 12.12 -17.71
CA THR A 164 14.18 13.21 -18.62
C THR A 164 12.65 13.38 -18.67
N ASN A 165 12.15 14.62 -18.58
CA ASN A 165 10.71 14.94 -18.55
C ASN A 165 10.33 16.11 -19.49
N GLU A 166 9.08 16.10 -19.99
CA GLU A 166 8.47 17.14 -20.83
C GLU A 166 7.32 17.85 -20.09
N PHE A 167 7.26 19.20 -20.08
CA PHE A 167 6.18 19.99 -19.48
C PHE A 167 5.24 20.65 -20.52
N ALA A 168 3.97 20.82 -20.14
CA ALA A 168 2.92 21.48 -20.91
C ALA A 168 2.99 23.01 -20.82
N THR A 169 2.66 23.70 -21.90
CA THR A 169 2.26 25.12 -21.85
C THR A 169 0.82 25.35 -22.32
N ASN A 170 0.22 24.42 -23.08
CA ASN A 170 -1.20 24.45 -23.50
C ASN A 170 -1.78 23.03 -23.73
N PHE A 171 -3.05 22.83 -23.36
CA PHE A 171 -3.72 21.51 -23.37
C PHE A 171 -4.26 21.13 -24.76
N GLY A 172 -3.92 19.91 -25.21
CA GLY A 172 -4.52 19.22 -26.35
C GLY A 172 -4.42 17.70 -26.14
N THR A 173 -5.49 16.96 -26.40
CA THR A 173 -5.62 15.53 -26.09
C THR A 173 -5.24 14.65 -27.27
N ASN A 174 -4.15 13.89 -27.16
CA ASN A 174 -3.91 12.68 -27.97
C ASN A 174 -2.92 11.74 -27.27
N PHE A 175 -3.36 10.52 -26.97
CA PHE A 175 -2.60 9.49 -26.27
C PHE A 175 -1.94 8.51 -27.26
N SER A 176 -0.64 8.26 -27.11
CA SER A 176 0.07 7.16 -27.79
C SER A 176 1.18 6.58 -26.91
N ILE A 177 1.40 5.29 -27.07
CA ILE A 177 1.76 4.32 -26.02
C ILE A 177 3.28 4.19 -25.75
N PHE A 178 4.13 4.98 -26.42
CA PHE A 178 5.59 4.83 -26.33
C PHE A 178 6.36 6.15 -26.16
N LYS A 179 5.68 7.21 -25.75
CA LYS A 179 6.29 8.49 -25.40
C LYS A 179 5.58 9.00 -24.15
N ILE A 180 6.28 9.06 -23.02
CA ILE A 180 5.73 9.66 -21.79
C ILE A 180 5.80 11.18 -21.97
N GLY A 181 4.92 11.67 -22.82
CA GLY A 181 4.77 13.06 -23.18
C GLY A 181 3.34 13.24 -23.67
N PHE A 182 2.60 14.12 -23.01
CA PHE A 182 1.36 14.66 -23.58
C PHE A 182 1.70 15.28 -24.95
N ASN A 183 0.82 15.08 -25.93
CA ASN A 183 0.88 15.82 -27.19
C ASN A 183 0.44 17.28 -26.95
N PHE A 184 1.33 18.10 -26.41
CA PHE A 184 1.11 19.53 -26.29
C PHE A 184 1.10 20.17 -27.68
N GLY A 185 0.06 20.96 -27.96
CA GLY A 185 -0.08 21.74 -29.20
C GLY A 185 1.15 22.63 -29.43
N HIS A 186 1.35 23.05 -30.68
CA HIS A 186 2.57 23.67 -31.23
C HIS A 186 3.19 24.90 -30.52
N SER A 187 2.74 25.32 -29.35
CA SER A 187 3.37 26.39 -28.57
C SER A 187 4.13 25.87 -27.35
N ASN A 188 5.46 25.89 -27.52
CA ASN A 188 6.54 25.82 -26.52
C ASN A 188 6.48 24.63 -25.54
N LYS A 189 7.19 23.55 -25.88
CA LYS A 189 7.53 22.46 -24.95
C LYS A 189 8.84 22.80 -24.23
N GLU A 190 8.86 22.77 -22.90
CA GLU A 190 10.12 22.79 -22.14
C GLU A 190 10.48 21.36 -21.72
N THR A 191 11.65 20.89 -22.16
CA THR A 191 12.19 19.57 -21.78
C THR A 191 13.28 19.79 -20.73
N PHE A 192 13.18 19.10 -19.60
CA PHE A 192 14.19 19.14 -18.54
C PHE A 192 14.67 17.72 -18.22
N SER A 193 15.99 17.53 -18.18
CA SER A 193 16.64 16.30 -17.71
C SER A 193 17.28 16.55 -16.35
N ARG A 194 17.01 15.71 -15.34
CA ARG A 194 17.60 15.83 -13.99
C ARG A 194 17.97 14.46 -13.42
N GLU A 195 19.05 14.43 -12.64
CA GLU A 195 19.44 13.28 -11.84
C GLU A 195 18.57 13.17 -10.59
N ILE A 196 18.07 11.96 -10.32
CA ILE A 196 17.32 11.61 -9.11
C ILE A 196 18.18 10.70 -8.26
N SER A 197 18.32 11.04 -6.98
CA SER A 197 18.86 10.17 -5.95
C SER A 197 17.73 9.33 -5.35
N THR A 198 17.87 8.01 -5.40
CA THR A 198 17.03 7.06 -4.67
C THR A 198 17.87 6.46 -3.56
N ARG A 199 17.42 6.63 -2.31
CA ARG A 199 18.02 6.01 -1.14
C ARG A 199 17.39 4.62 -0.98
N ARG A 200 18.22 3.59 -0.86
CA ARG A 200 17.80 2.21 -0.60
C ARG A 200 18.31 1.77 0.74
N THR A 201 17.65 0.83 1.38
CA THR A 201 18.19 0.16 2.56
C THR A 201 18.85 -1.16 2.13
N LEU A 202 19.93 -1.58 2.80
CA LEU A 202 20.43 -2.95 2.66
C LEU A 202 19.35 -3.94 3.15
N GLY A 203 19.06 -4.99 2.37
CA GLY A 203 18.03 -5.97 2.72
C GLY A 203 16.61 -5.61 2.30
N GLU A 204 16.34 -4.41 1.77
CA GLU A 204 14.97 -3.99 1.44
C GLU A 204 14.27 -4.90 0.42
N ASP A 205 12.98 -5.15 0.67
CA ASP A 205 12.10 -5.84 -0.26
C ASP A 205 11.32 -4.87 -1.14
N ASN A 206 11.81 -4.69 -2.36
CA ASN A 206 11.18 -3.81 -3.32
C ASN A 206 9.87 -4.41 -3.89
N LEU A 207 8.73 -3.78 -3.59
CA LEU A 207 7.39 -4.17 -4.06
C LEU A 207 6.99 -3.52 -5.39
N GLY A 208 7.87 -2.68 -5.95
CA GLY A 208 7.69 -2.05 -7.26
C GLY A 208 7.15 -0.63 -7.18
N SER A 209 6.55 -0.18 -8.29
CA SER A 209 6.14 1.22 -8.43
C SER A 209 5.00 1.43 -9.43
N PHE A 210 4.29 2.54 -9.28
CA PHE A 210 3.27 3.04 -10.19
C PHE A 210 3.64 4.41 -10.75
N LEU A 211 3.09 4.70 -11.94
CA LEU A 211 2.94 6.07 -12.41
C LEU A 211 1.49 6.49 -12.14
N VAL A 212 1.31 7.51 -11.33
CA VAL A 212 0.02 8.08 -10.97
C VAL A 212 -0.12 9.39 -11.73
N ASN A 213 -1.22 9.57 -12.45
CA ASN A 213 -1.51 10.83 -13.13
C ASN A 213 -2.57 11.59 -12.34
N PHE A 214 -2.32 12.86 -12.07
CA PHE A 214 -3.30 13.77 -11.47
C PHE A 214 -4.61 13.83 -12.28
N GLY A 215 -4.54 13.66 -13.60
CA GLY A 215 -5.72 13.64 -14.47
C GLY A 215 -6.57 12.38 -14.37
N ASP A 216 -6.14 11.35 -13.64
CA ASP A 216 -6.89 10.11 -13.50
C ASP A 216 -8.13 10.32 -12.61
N PRO A 217 -9.25 9.63 -12.91
CA PRO A 217 -10.46 9.79 -12.12
C PRO A 217 -10.25 9.27 -10.69
N ILE A 218 -10.83 9.97 -9.70
CA ILE A 218 -10.80 9.57 -8.28
C ILE A 218 -11.75 8.39 -8.04
N LEU A 219 -12.90 8.39 -8.70
CA LEU A 219 -13.91 7.34 -8.61
C LEU A 219 -14.02 6.59 -9.93
N LYS A 220 -14.16 5.27 -9.85
CA LYS A 220 -14.56 4.42 -10.97
C LYS A 220 -15.93 3.82 -10.72
N THR A 221 -16.69 3.63 -11.78
CA THR A 221 -17.97 2.93 -11.73
C THR A 221 -17.72 1.43 -11.83
N THR A 222 -18.35 0.66 -10.94
CA THR A 222 -18.40 -0.80 -10.99
C THR A 222 -19.84 -1.26 -10.83
N LYS A 223 -20.15 -2.45 -11.31
CA LYS A 223 -21.46 -3.07 -11.11
C LYS A 223 -21.47 -3.85 -9.81
N ASP A 224 -22.55 -3.77 -9.05
CA ASP A 224 -22.77 -4.67 -7.92
C ASP A 224 -23.26 -6.05 -8.40
N ARG A 225 -23.52 -6.96 -7.45
CA ARG A 225 -24.03 -8.31 -7.75
C ARG A 225 -25.42 -8.33 -8.42
N PHE A 226 -26.14 -7.20 -8.43
CA PHE A 226 -27.46 -7.03 -9.04
C PHE A 226 -27.41 -6.19 -10.33
N GLY A 227 -26.22 -5.79 -10.79
CA GLY A 227 -26.03 -4.98 -11.99
C GLY A 227 -26.28 -3.48 -11.80
N ALA A 228 -26.44 -2.99 -10.57
CA ALA A 228 -26.54 -1.57 -10.27
C ALA A 228 -25.16 -0.90 -10.30
N ASP A 229 -25.11 0.36 -10.76
CA ASP A 229 -23.89 1.16 -10.70
C ASP A 229 -23.52 1.50 -9.26
N THR A 230 -22.26 1.24 -8.92
CA THR A 230 -21.65 1.59 -7.64
C THR A 230 -20.36 2.34 -7.89
N TYR A 231 -20.11 3.36 -7.07
CA TYR A 231 -18.93 4.20 -7.18
C TYR A 231 -17.91 3.79 -6.15
N VAL A 232 -16.68 3.66 -6.61
CA VAL A 232 -15.63 3.16 -5.77
C VAL A 232 -14.32 3.87 -6.06
N LEU A 233 -13.45 4.00 -5.05
CA LEU A 233 -12.15 4.64 -5.25
C LEU A 233 -11.37 3.95 -6.36
N ASN A 234 -10.80 4.76 -7.23
CA ASN A 234 -9.83 4.34 -8.21
C ASN A 234 -8.54 3.93 -7.50
N SER A 235 -7.86 2.94 -8.07
CA SER A 235 -6.72 2.31 -7.42
C SER A 235 -5.71 1.84 -8.46
N TYR A 236 -4.43 1.97 -8.14
CA TYR A 236 -3.30 1.51 -8.94
C TYR A 236 -2.80 0.21 -8.33
N SER A 237 -2.64 -0.84 -9.14
CA SER A 237 -2.26 -2.18 -8.66
C SER A 237 -1.18 -2.80 -9.54
N ASN A 238 -0.24 -3.50 -8.91
CA ASN A 238 0.73 -4.38 -9.55
C ASN A 238 0.61 -5.76 -8.89
N ALA A 239 1.56 -6.66 -9.16
CA ALA A 239 1.57 -7.99 -8.58
C ALA A 239 1.56 -7.97 -7.05
N TYR A 240 2.24 -7.01 -6.42
CA TYR A 240 2.50 -6.99 -5.00
C TYR A 240 1.54 -6.11 -4.20
N PHE A 241 1.25 -4.90 -4.66
CA PHE A 241 0.48 -3.95 -3.88
C PHE A 241 -0.54 -3.14 -4.70
N THR A 242 -1.51 -2.57 -3.98
CA THR A 242 -2.55 -1.69 -4.50
C THR A 242 -2.59 -0.41 -3.66
N ILE A 243 -2.65 0.76 -4.31
CA ILE A 243 -2.85 2.04 -3.62
C ILE A 243 -4.05 2.79 -4.19
N SER A 244 -4.69 3.60 -3.34
CA SER A 244 -5.65 4.62 -3.76
C SER A 244 -5.10 6.00 -3.40
N VAL A 245 -5.22 6.94 -4.34
CA VAL A 245 -4.74 8.32 -4.19
C VAL A 245 -5.91 9.26 -4.42
N MET A 246 -6.05 10.28 -3.56
CA MET A 246 -7.03 11.35 -3.76
C MET A 246 -6.62 12.64 -3.05
N PRO A 247 -7.12 13.80 -3.50
CA PRO A 247 -7.00 15.04 -2.76
C PRO A 247 -7.80 14.96 -1.46
N VAL A 248 -7.15 15.23 -0.34
CA VAL A 248 -7.75 15.30 0.99
C VAL A 248 -7.61 16.72 1.53
N LYS A 249 -8.65 17.20 2.23
CA LYS A 249 -8.56 18.44 2.99
C LYS A 249 -7.80 18.17 4.29
N THR A 250 -6.61 18.72 4.43
CA THR A 250 -5.91 18.80 5.71
C THR A 250 -6.46 19.98 6.51
N PHE A 251 -6.79 19.76 7.79
CA PHE A 251 -7.26 20.79 8.71
C PHE A 251 -6.10 21.59 9.29
#